data_AF-A0A5J9SMX1-F1
#
_entry.id   AF-A0A5J9SMX1-F1
#
_cell.length_a   1.000
_cell.length_b   1.000
_cell.length_c   1.000
_cell.angle_alpha   90.00
_cell.angle_beta   90.00
_cell.angle_gamma   90.00
#
_symmetry.space_group_name_H-M   'P 1'
#
loop_
_entity.id
_entity.type
_entity.pdbx_description
1 polymer ?
#
loop_
_entity_poly.entity_id
_entity_poly.type
_entity_poly.pdbx_seq_one_letter_code
_entity_poly.pdbx_strand_id
1 'polypeptide(L)'
;MDFGDQVTALYASSPLDTFRLRFHHETGFLGAHGWIRRGLARRPAALFVHCDIAERNLCYEPLEFSFVGYFSSRSRAGASMCRLRTLHLCRLVLNEDFEDFVANDLPVLEDLQLEGCEHSFGRIASGSLKNLTIDSWSPRFSAHVLVLSVPRVSTLRIDGSVLPVTSECEMASVVAASLTHQAGHLLRFLHGATSLDLSKLSATALLDDEEAAAVFPNLRTLLLYDCDDVAVLRHFLQNAPKLERLTVRYGRFLGGSTRSKKTSSDRHGRAAYECRNLKSVELEFYDDHDVFELDEALGDISREYVLPIQRSARHGKWAEDPVGQDMAAAIP
;
A
#
# COMPACT_ATOMS: atom_id res chain seq x y z
N MET A 1 16.44 23.75 -31.89
CA MET A 1 16.24 22.30 -32.08
C MET A 1 16.86 21.66 -30.85
N ASP A 2 16.04 21.16 -29.94
CA ASP A 2 16.52 20.57 -28.68
C ASP A 2 17.06 19.14 -28.96
N PHE A 3 17.96 18.63 -28.13
CA PHE A 3 18.51 17.27 -28.25
C PHE A 3 17.38 16.22 -28.33
N GLY A 4 16.27 16.46 -27.61
CA GLY A 4 15.09 15.61 -27.70
C GLY A 4 14.38 15.61 -29.06
N ASP A 5 14.44 16.71 -29.81
CA ASP A 5 13.91 16.74 -31.17
C ASP A 5 14.75 15.89 -32.11
N GLN A 6 16.07 15.88 -31.94
CA GLN A 6 16.98 15.05 -32.74
C GLN A 6 16.82 13.55 -32.42
N VAL A 7 16.73 13.18 -31.14
CA VAL A 7 16.56 11.78 -30.72
C VAL A 7 15.19 11.22 -31.12
N THR A 8 14.13 12.03 -31.07
CA THR A 8 12.78 11.55 -31.40
C THR A 8 12.48 11.61 -32.90
N ALA A 9 13.04 12.56 -33.63
CA ALA A 9 12.92 12.63 -35.09
C ALA A 9 13.60 11.45 -35.81
N LEU A 10 14.73 10.94 -35.29
CA LEU A 10 15.44 9.80 -35.87
C LEU A 10 14.62 8.48 -35.86
N TYR A 11 13.61 8.37 -34.99
CA TYR A 11 12.85 7.13 -34.77
C TYR A 11 11.32 7.34 -34.75
N ALA A 12 10.85 8.44 -35.34
CA ALA A 12 9.48 8.95 -35.21
C ALA A 12 8.37 8.00 -35.71
N SER A 13 8.69 6.90 -36.40
CA SER A 13 7.69 6.03 -37.03
C SER A 13 7.28 4.81 -36.21
N SER A 14 8.12 4.32 -35.29
CA SER A 14 7.88 3.04 -34.61
C SER A 14 7.41 3.24 -33.17
N PRO A 15 6.36 2.53 -32.74
CA PRO A 15 5.85 2.64 -31.40
C PRO A 15 6.85 2.06 -30.39
N LEU A 16 6.90 2.64 -29.19
CA LEU A 16 7.77 2.17 -28.13
C LEU A 16 7.13 1.00 -27.38
N ASP A 17 7.96 0.09 -26.88
CA ASP A 17 7.52 -0.86 -25.86
C ASP A 17 7.63 -0.24 -24.48
N THR A 18 8.69 0.53 -24.20
CA THR A 18 8.83 1.21 -22.93
C THR A 18 9.43 2.60 -23.09
N PHE A 19 8.87 3.56 -22.37
CA PHE A 19 9.42 4.89 -22.18
C PHE A 19 9.70 5.11 -20.69
N ARG A 20 10.94 5.40 -20.34
CA ARG A 20 11.35 5.74 -18.97
C ARG A 20 11.97 7.12 -18.97
N LEU A 21 11.44 8.00 -18.12
CA LEU A 21 11.98 9.32 -17.86
C LEU A 21 12.29 9.42 -16.38
N ARG A 22 13.56 9.69 -16.07
CA ARG A 22 14.01 10.10 -14.75
C ARG A 22 14.58 11.50 -14.89
N PHE A 23 14.21 12.39 -13.98
CA PHE A 23 14.72 13.75 -13.99
C PHE A 23 14.86 14.26 -12.55
N HIS A 24 15.86 15.12 -12.35
CA HIS A 24 16.04 15.83 -11.09
C HIS A 24 15.24 17.13 -11.14
N HIS A 25 14.50 17.41 -10.06
CA HIS A 25 13.61 18.57 -9.96
C HIS A 25 14.33 19.90 -10.24
N GLU A 26 15.55 20.06 -9.73
CA GLU A 26 16.33 21.32 -9.78
C GLU A 26 16.74 21.78 -11.19
N THR A 27 16.81 20.87 -12.17
CA THR A 27 17.38 21.19 -13.51
C THR A 27 16.55 20.65 -14.68
N GLY A 28 15.66 19.69 -14.45
CA GLY A 28 14.94 18.97 -15.51
C GLY A 28 13.48 19.39 -15.73
N PHE A 29 12.90 20.19 -14.83
CA PHE A 29 11.46 20.46 -14.77
C PHE A 29 10.87 21.00 -16.08
N LEU A 30 11.44 22.09 -16.62
CA LEU A 30 10.92 22.74 -17.83
C LEU A 30 11.01 21.85 -19.09
N GLY A 31 11.99 20.95 -19.13
CA GLY A 31 12.16 20.01 -20.25
C GLY A 31 11.29 18.76 -20.13
N ALA A 32 10.92 18.36 -18.91
CA ALA A 32 10.24 17.09 -18.63
C ALA A 32 8.91 16.97 -19.40
N HIS A 33 8.08 18.01 -19.41
CA HIS A 33 6.82 17.99 -20.17
C HIS A 33 7.04 17.71 -21.66
N GLY A 34 8.08 18.30 -22.26
CA GLY A 34 8.43 18.07 -23.66
C GLY A 34 8.83 16.62 -23.92
N TRP A 35 9.61 16.02 -23.02
CA TRP A 35 10.00 14.61 -23.10
C TRP A 35 8.83 13.65 -22.90
N ILE A 36 7.97 13.90 -21.90
CA ILE A 36 6.77 13.09 -21.64
C ILE A 36 5.86 13.12 -22.85
N ARG A 37 5.54 14.31 -23.38
CA ARG A 37 4.73 14.49 -24.58
C ARG A 37 5.30 13.73 -25.78
N ARG A 38 6.62 13.81 -26.00
CA ARG A 38 7.30 13.09 -27.09
C ARG A 38 7.29 11.57 -26.88
N GLY A 39 7.49 11.09 -25.65
CA GLY A 39 7.42 9.67 -25.30
C GLY A 39 6.03 9.09 -25.55
N LEU A 40 5.00 9.79 -25.06
CA LEU A 40 3.59 9.45 -25.27
C LEU A 40 3.18 9.44 -26.74
N ALA A 41 3.69 10.38 -27.55
CA ALA A 41 3.44 10.40 -29.00
C ALA A 41 3.91 9.13 -29.71
N ARG A 42 4.87 8.39 -29.12
CA ARG A 42 5.34 7.10 -29.62
C ARG A 42 4.58 5.90 -29.07
N ARG A 43 3.44 6.08 -28.41
CA ARG A 43 2.51 5.01 -28.01
C ARG A 43 3.18 3.86 -27.22
N PRO A 44 3.83 4.17 -26.09
CA PRO A 44 4.54 3.17 -25.30
C PRO A 44 3.58 2.12 -24.75
N ALA A 45 4.04 0.87 -24.65
CA ALA A 45 3.31 -0.15 -23.90
C ALA A 45 3.50 0.00 -22.37
N ALA A 46 4.60 0.61 -21.94
CA ALA A 46 4.88 0.93 -20.56
C ALA A 46 5.49 2.34 -20.41
N LEU A 47 4.95 3.13 -19.48
CA LEU A 47 5.38 4.50 -19.18
C LEU A 47 5.86 4.58 -17.73
N PHE A 48 7.09 5.05 -17.54
CA PHE A 48 7.68 5.30 -16.23
C PHE A 48 8.15 6.75 -16.17
N VAL A 49 7.63 7.53 -15.23
CA VAL A 49 8.04 8.92 -14.99
C VAL A 49 8.39 9.08 -13.52
N HIS A 50 9.65 9.44 -13.25
CA HIS A 50 10.19 9.51 -11.90
C HIS A 50 10.88 10.86 -11.68
N CYS A 51 10.44 11.57 -10.65
CA CYS A 51 11.06 12.81 -10.20
C CYS A 51 11.98 12.55 -9.01
N ASP A 52 13.29 12.69 -9.21
CA ASP A 52 14.29 12.57 -8.15
C ASP A 52 14.34 13.87 -7.34
N ILE A 53 13.53 13.93 -6.27
CA ILE A 53 13.54 15.01 -5.28
C ILE A 53 14.48 14.63 -4.13
N ALA A 54 15.46 15.49 -3.81
CA ALA A 54 16.21 15.38 -2.56
C ALA A 54 15.29 15.78 -1.41
N GLU A 55 15.12 14.90 -0.43
CA GLU A 55 14.12 14.89 0.66
C GLU A 55 14.09 16.15 1.59
N ARG A 56 14.77 17.26 1.25
CA ARG A 56 15.00 18.39 2.18
C ARG A 56 14.42 19.74 1.80
N ASN A 57 13.63 19.88 0.73
CA ASN A 57 13.09 21.20 0.37
C ASN A 57 11.57 21.18 0.12
N LEU A 58 10.81 21.51 1.16
CA LEU A 58 9.35 21.70 1.20
C LEU A 58 8.84 22.96 0.46
N CYS A 59 9.68 23.58 -0.37
CA CYS A 59 9.52 24.97 -0.84
C CYS A 59 9.32 25.12 -2.35
N TYR A 60 9.14 24.03 -3.09
CA TYR A 60 9.04 24.09 -4.56
C TYR A 60 7.77 23.44 -5.09
N GLU A 61 7.23 24.02 -6.15
CA GLU A 61 6.08 23.48 -6.89
C GLU A 61 6.46 22.13 -7.50
N PRO A 62 5.76 21.04 -7.16
CA PRO A 62 6.02 19.74 -7.75
C PRO A 62 5.65 19.71 -9.24
N LEU A 63 6.17 18.75 -10.01
CA LEU A 63 5.80 18.61 -11.42
C LEU A 63 4.37 18.09 -11.51
N GLU A 64 3.50 18.94 -12.06
CA GLU A 64 2.14 18.58 -12.42
C GLU A 64 2.15 17.65 -13.64
N PHE A 65 1.59 16.46 -13.48
CA PHE A 65 1.37 15.52 -14.57
C PHE A 65 -0.10 15.60 -14.99
N SER A 66 -0.33 16.12 -16.19
CA SER A 66 -1.67 16.19 -16.79
C SER A 66 -1.64 15.59 -18.19
N PHE A 67 -2.51 14.62 -18.43
CA PHE A 67 -2.70 14.07 -19.76
C PHE A 67 -3.28 15.11 -20.72
N VAL A 68 -4.21 15.95 -20.27
CA VAL A 68 -4.70 17.08 -21.08
C VAL A 68 -3.55 18.00 -21.49
N GLY A 69 -2.60 18.27 -20.59
CA GLY A 69 -1.40 19.07 -20.90
C GLY A 69 -0.51 18.48 -21.99
N TYR A 70 -0.49 17.15 -22.13
CA TYR A 70 0.33 16.46 -23.15
C TYR A 70 -0.39 16.25 -24.49
N PHE A 71 -1.72 16.26 -24.50
CA PHE A 71 -2.52 16.03 -25.71
C PHE A 71 -3.43 17.21 -26.01
N SER A 72 -3.24 17.84 -27.18
CA SER A 72 -4.12 18.91 -27.67
C SER A 72 -5.57 18.47 -27.96
N SER A 73 -5.89 17.17 -27.85
CA SER A 73 -7.24 16.61 -28.02
C SER A 73 -7.34 15.21 -27.40
N ARG A 74 -8.44 14.91 -26.68
CA ARG A 74 -8.75 13.58 -26.12
C ARG A 74 -8.72 12.47 -27.17
N SER A 75 -9.22 12.73 -28.38
CA SER A 75 -9.21 11.74 -29.49
C SER A 75 -7.79 11.28 -29.86
N ARG A 76 -6.80 12.18 -29.77
CA ARG A 76 -5.38 11.84 -30.02
C ARG A 76 -4.75 11.11 -28.83
N ALA A 77 -5.25 11.36 -27.62
CA ALA A 77 -4.78 10.72 -26.41
C ALA A 77 -5.16 9.23 -26.37
N GLY A 78 -6.44 8.90 -26.55
CA GLY A 78 -6.90 7.51 -26.58
C GLY A 78 -6.23 6.66 -27.67
N ALA A 79 -6.01 7.24 -28.87
CA ALA A 79 -5.27 6.56 -29.94
C ALA A 79 -3.78 6.35 -29.62
N SER A 80 -3.20 7.19 -28.76
CA SER A 80 -1.79 7.08 -28.35
C SER A 80 -1.61 6.16 -27.15
N MET A 81 -2.65 5.96 -26.35
CA MET A 81 -2.62 5.15 -25.13
C MET A 81 -3.21 3.74 -25.30
N CYS A 82 -3.70 3.39 -26.49
CA CYS A 82 -4.33 2.09 -26.76
C CYS A 82 -3.44 0.86 -26.55
N ARG A 83 -2.13 1.05 -26.32
CA ARG A 83 -1.16 -0.02 -25.99
C ARG A 83 -0.65 0.07 -24.55
N LEU A 84 -0.95 1.12 -23.81
CA LEU A 84 -0.34 1.39 -22.51
C LEU A 84 -0.91 0.44 -21.45
N ARG A 85 -0.12 -0.56 -21.09
CA ARG A 85 -0.45 -1.59 -20.10
C ARG A 85 0.11 -1.29 -18.72
N THR A 86 1.21 -0.56 -18.66
CA THR A 86 1.89 -0.23 -17.39
C THR A 86 2.11 1.27 -17.30
N LEU A 87 1.65 1.86 -16.19
CA LEU A 87 1.86 3.25 -15.85
C LEU A 87 2.46 3.34 -14.45
N HIS A 88 3.69 3.87 -14.36
CA HIS A 88 4.34 4.15 -13.10
C HIS A 88 4.70 5.65 -13.05
N LEU A 89 4.07 6.35 -12.11
CA LEU A 89 4.33 7.75 -11.80
C LEU A 89 4.90 7.84 -10.38
N CYS A 90 6.01 8.56 -10.22
CA CYS A 90 6.67 8.70 -8.93
C CYS A 90 7.02 10.16 -8.64
N ARG A 91 6.58 10.64 -7.47
CA ARG A 91 6.82 11.99 -6.92
C ARG A 91 6.35 13.12 -7.84
N LEU A 92 5.13 12.97 -8.35
CA LEU A 92 4.44 13.93 -9.21
C LEU A 92 3.15 14.43 -8.55
N VAL A 93 2.68 15.61 -8.95
CA VAL A 93 1.32 16.08 -8.65
C VAL A 93 0.38 15.60 -9.76
N LEU A 94 -0.71 14.95 -9.38
CA LEU A 94 -1.73 14.41 -10.27
C LEU A 94 -3.03 15.20 -10.07
N ASN A 95 -3.55 15.74 -11.16
CA ASN A 95 -4.77 16.54 -11.15
C ASN A 95 -6.03 15.68 -11.30
N GLU A 96 -7.19 16.33 -11.14
CA GLU A 96 -8.51 15.75 -11.35
C GLU A 96 -8.72 15.15 -12.76
N ASP A 97 -8.01 15.64 -13.79
CA ASP A 97 -8.10 15.05 -15.13
C ASP A 97 -7.57 13.60 -15.18
N PHE A 98 -6.69 13.23 -14.25
CA PHE A 98 -6.14 11.89 -14.16
C PHE A 98 -7.23 10.82 -13.99
N GLU A 99 -8.23 11.08 -13.15
CA GLU A 99 -9.36 10.18 -12.90
C GLU A 99 -10.11 9.85 -14.20
N ASP A 100 -10.47 10.90 -14.95
CA ASP A 100 -11.18 10.77 -16.23
C ASP A 100 -10.39 9.93 -17.24
N PHE A 101 -9.07 10.12 -17.30
CA PHE A 101 -8.20 9.41 -18.23
C PHE A 101 -8.07 7.93 -17.88
N VAL A 102 -7.90 7.60 -16.60
CA VAL A 102 -7.84 6.21 -16.14
C VAL A 102 -9.17 5.49 -16.43
N ALA A 103 -10.29 6.19 -16.24
CA ALA A 103 -11.62 5.63 -16.48
C ALA A 103 -11.94 5.43 -17.96
N ASN A 104 -11.57 6.38 -18.84
CA ASN A 104 -12.10 6.45 -20.21
C ASN A 104 -11.05 6.25 -21.31
N ASP A 105 -9.79 6.63 -21.07
CA ASP A 105 -8.78 6.77 -22.12
C ASP A 105 -7.63 5.75 -22.02
N LEU A 106 -7.61 4.93 -20.95
CA LEU A 106 -6.62 3.87 -20.70
C LEU A 106 -7.24 2.46 -20.75
N PRO A 107 -7.80 2.03 -21.90
CA PRO A 107 -8.65 0.83 -21.99
C PRO A 107 -7.92 -0.48 -21.73
N VAL A 108 -6.59 -0.52 -21.89
CA VAL A 108 -5.77 -1.74 -21.75
C VAL A 108 -4.79 -1.68 -20.58
N LEU A 109 -4.94 -0.71 -19.67
CA LEU A 109 -4.06 -0.55 -18.52
C LEU A 109 -4.23 -1.72 -17.54
N GLU A 110 -3.15 -2.47 -17.31
CA GLU A 110 -3.13 -3.64 -16.44
C GLU A 110 -2.41 -3.37 -15.11
N ASP A 111 -1.46 -2.43 -15.09
CA ASP A 111 -0.61 -2.11 -13.94
C ASP A 111 -0.47 -0.60 -13.74
N LEU A 112 -0.88 -0.12 -12.56
CA LEU A 112 -0.82 1.29 -12.16
C LEU A 112 -0.07 1.41 -10.84
N GLN A 113 1.01 2.19 -10.85
CA GLN A 113 1.87 2.45 -9.69
C GLN A 113 2.00 3.96 -9.48
N LEU A 114 1.56 4.43 -8.33
CA LEU A 114 1.66 5.81 -7.89
C LEU A 114 2.52 5.85 -6.62
N GLU A 115 3.76 6.32 -6.72
CA GLU A 115 4.73 6.30 -5.61
C GLU A 115 5.09 7.74 -5.18
N GLY A 116 4.81 8.11 -3.94
CA GLY A 116 5.03 9.46 -3.42
C GLY A 116 4.30 10.57 -4.22
N CYS A 117 3.21 10.23 -4.91
CA CYS A 117 2.43 11.18 -5.69
C CYS A 117 1.44 11.96 -4.82
N GLU A 118 1.32 13.26 -5.09
CA GLU A 118 0.25 14.10 -4.59
C GLU A 118 -0.93 14.03 -5.57
N HIS A 119 -2.14 13.88 -5.07
CA HIS A 119 -3.33 13.76 -5.93
C HIS A 119 -4.50 14.55 -5.37
N SER A 120 -5.24 15.20 -6.27
CA SER A 120 -6.49 15.93 -5.95
C SER A 120 -7.76 15.21 -6.40
N PHE A 121 -7.64 14.08 -7.12
CA PHE A 121 -8.79 13.29 -7.56
C PHE A 121 -9.39 12.44 -6.44
N GLY A 122 -10.68 12.15 -6.56
CA GLY A 122 -11.44 11.39 -5.55
C GLY A 122 -11.67 9.93 -5.91
N ARG A 123 -11.43 9.53 -7.16
CA ARG A 123 -11.78 8.17 -7.61
C ARG A 123 -10.83 7.61 -8.66
N ILE A 124 -10.64 6.30 -8.60
CA ILE A 124 -9.90 5.52 -9.61
C ILE A 124 -10.84 4.43 -10.11
N ALA A 125 -11.22 4.50 -11.38
CA ALA A 125 -12.03 3.50 -12.02
C ALA A 125 -11.32 2.90 -13.23
N SER A 126 -11.27 1.57 -13.32
CA SER A 126 -10.71 0.89 -14.49
C SER A 126 -11.26 -0.52 -14.62
N GLY A 127 -11.72 -0.86 -15.83
CA GLY A 127 -12.20 -2.20 -16.17
C GLY A 127 -11.11 -3.18 -16.62
N SER A 128 -9.86 -2.75 -16.76
CA SER A 128 -8.73 -3.57 -17.24
C SER A 128 -7.63 -3.76 -16.21
N LEU A 129 -7.61 -2.95 -15.15
CA LEU A 129 -6.56 -2.94 -14.15
C LEU A 129 -6.50 -4.25 -13.35
N LYS A 130 -5.29 -4.80 -13.20
CA LYS A 130 -4.97 -6.03 -12.46
C LYS A 130 -4.08 -5.76 -11.25
N ASN A 131 -3.16 -4.81 -11.36
CA ASN A 131 -2.26 -4.43 -10.29
C ASN A 131 -2.43 -2.93 -10.00
N LEU A 132 -2.67 -2.61 -8.74
CA LEU A 132 -2.76 -1.25 -8.26
C LEU A 132 -1.84 -1.08 -7.05
N THR A 133 -0.87 -0.19 -7.17
CA THR A 133 -0.02 0.26 -6.06
C THR A 133 -0.18 1.76 -5.89
N ILE A 134 -0.56 2.16 -4.69
CA ILE A 134 -0.63 3.54 -4.26
C ILE A 134 0.20 3.64 -3.00
N ASP A 135 1.39 4.23 -3.12
CA ASP A 135 2.20 4.67 -2.00
C ASP A 135 2.08 6.19 -1.97
N SER A 136 1.19 6.71 -1.11
CA SER A 136 0.92 8.15 -1.06
C SER A 136 1.70 8.78 0.08
N TRP A 137 2.56 9.74 -0.25
CA TRP A 137 3.11 10.69 0.70
C TRP A 137 2.38 12.01 0.49
N SER A 138 1.34 12.32 1.26
CA SER A 138 0.77 13.68 1.26
C SER A 138 0.54 14.22 2.67
N PRO A 139 1.30 15.24 3.09
CA PRO A 139 0.99 16.05 4.27
C PRO A 139 0.10 17.25 3.94
N ARG A 140 -0.36 17.43 2.69
CA ARG A 140 -1.05 18.66 2.24
C ARG A 140 -2.33 18.36 1.46
N PHE A 141 -3.44 18.82 2.04
CA PHE A 141 -4.70 19.18 1.39
C PHE A 141 -5.39 18.18 0.45
N SER A 142 -5.75 17.01 0.94
CA SER A 142 -7.01 16.42 0.47
C SER A 142 -7.81 15.92 1.66
N ALA A 143 -9.03 16.46 1.81
CA ALA A 143 -9.98 16.05 2.85
C ALA A 143 -10.95 14.98 2.31
N HIS A 144 -10.61 14.35 1.19
CA HIS A 144 -11.52 13.53 0.40
C HIS A 144 -11.10 12.07 0.44
N VAL A 145 -12.11 11.20 0.58
CA VAL A 145 -11.97 9.75 0.53
C VAL A 145 -11.61 9.33 -0.89
N LEU A 146 -10.61 8.47 -1.06
CA LEU A 146 -10.31 7.87 -2.36
C LEU A 146 -11.22 6.67 -2.60
N VAL A 147 -11.97 6.68 -3.70
CA VAL A 147 -12.92 5.63 -4.06
C VAL A 147 -12.37 4.78 -5.20
N LEU A 148 -12.34 3.46 -5.00
CA LEU A 148 -11.85 2.51 -5.98
C LEU A 148 -13.00 1.79 -6.69
N SER A 149 -12.95 1.76 -8.02
CA SER A 149 -13.86 0.99 -8.89
C SER A 149 -13.04 0.16 -9.89
N VAL A 150 -12.36 -0.86 -9.35
CA VAL A 150 -11.37 -1.68 -10.08
C VAL A 150 -11.69 -3.18 -9.94
N PRO A 151 -12.78 -3.67 -10.57
CA PRO A 151 -13.34 -5.01 -10.29
C PRO A 151 -12.43 -6.19 -10.68
N ARG A 152 -11.41 -5.96 -11.49
CA ARG A 152 -10.49 -7.00 -12.00
C ARG A 152 -9.13 -7.01 -11.30
N VAL A 153 -8.94 -6.17 -10.28
CA VAL A 153 -7.67 -6.07 -9.57
C VAL A 153 -7.39 -7.39 -8.84
N SER A 154 -6.21 -7.96 -9.09
CA SER A 154 -5.70 -9.17 -8.44
C SER A 154 -4.69 -8.85 -7.34
N THR A 155 -3.93 -7.77 -7.50
CA THR A 155 -2.94 -7.31 -6.54
C THR A 155 -3.24 -5.86 -6.16
N LEU A 156 -3.47 -5.63 -4.88
CA LEU A 156 -3.74 -4.29 -4.34
C LEU A 156 -2.68 -3.93 -3.30
N ARG A 157 -2.02 -2.78 -3.44
CA ARG A 157 -1.10 -2.25 -2.42
C ARG A 157 -1.44 -0.79 -2.14
N ILE A 158 -1.74 -0.48 -0.89
CA ILE A 158 -2.05 0.86 -0.44
C ILE A 158 -1.19 1.15 0.80
N ASP A 159 -0.14 1.95 0.60
CA ASP A 159 0.82 2.36 1.61
C ASP A 159 0.82 3.89 1.78
N GLY A 160 1.23 4.36 2.95
CA GLY A 160 1.44 5.79 3.24
C GLY A 160 0.21 6.70 3.27
N SER A 161 -0.98 6.26 2.81
CA SER A 161 -2.12 7.16 2.62
C SER A 161 -2.63 7.73 3.95
N VAL A 162 -2.61 9.07 4.09
CA VAL A 162 -3.30 9.79 5.18
C VAL A 162 -4.83 9.79 4.96
N LEU A 163 -5.28 9.41 3.77
CA LEU A 163 -6.67 9.44 3.35
C LEU A 163 -7.36 8.09 3.55
N PRO A 164 -8.64 8.09 3.98
CA PRO A 164 -9.46 6.90 3.93
C PRO A 164 -9.62 6.43 2.48
N VAL A 165 -9.47 5.13 2.25
CA VAL A 165 -9.73 4.50 0.95
C VAL A 165 -10.92 3.56 1.07
N THR A 166 -11.85 3.64 0.13
CA THR A 166 -13.02 2.76 0.04
C THR A 166 -13.19 2.20 -1.36
N SER A 167 -14.07 1.22 -1.52
CA SER A 167 -14.41 0.62 -2.81
C SER A 167 -15.90 0.77 -3.09
N GLU A 168 -16.25 1.03 -4.35
CA GLU A 168 -17.63 0.98 -4.85
C GLU A 168 -18.05 -0.43 -5.27
N CYS A 169 -17.09 -1.33 -5.47
CA CYS A 169 -17.33 -2.65 -6.03
C CYS A 169 -16.65 -3.73 -5.18
N GLU A 170 -17.26 -4.91 -5.13
CA GLU A 170 -16.60 -6.08 -4.58
C GLU A 170 -15.35 -6.39 -5.42
N MET A 171 -14.22 -6.61 -4.74
CA MET A 171 -12.95 -6.91 -5.39
C MET A 171 -12.68 -8.42 -5.36
N ALA A 172 -13.63 -9.20 -5.88
CA ALA A 172 -13.61 -10.66 -5.85
C ALA A 172 -12.39 -11.28 -6.56
N SER A 173 -11.72 -10.53 -7.45
CA SER A 173 -10.52 -10.96 -8.17
C SER A 173 -9.23 -10.84 -7.33
N VAL A 174 -9.26 -10.17 -6.18
CA VAL A 174 -8.06 -9.93 -5.37
C VAL A 174 -7.53 -11.23 -4.80
N VAL A 175 -6.28 -11.54 -5.13
CA VAL A 175 -5.53 -12.68 -4.62
C VAL A 175 -4.63 -12.24 -3.46
N ALA A 176 -4.03 -11.06 -3.59
CA ALA A 176 -3.11 -10.50 -2.60
C ALA A 176 -3.41 -9.00 -2.37
N ALA A 177 -3.48 -8.60 -1.11
CA ALA A 177 -3.57 -7.19 -0.73
C ALA A 177 -2.54 -6.81 0.34
N SER A 178 -2.06 -5.57 0.27
CA SER A 178 -1.18 -4.93 1.24
C SER A 178 -1.80 -3.60 1.65
N LEU A 179 -2.18 -3.43 2.90
CA LEU A 179 -2.95 -2.28 3.38
C LEU A 179 -2.32 -1.69 4.65
N THR A 180 -2.28 -0.37 4.72
CA THR A 180 -1.98 0.38 5.95
C THR A 180 -3.27 0.73 6.72
N HIS A 181 -3.13 1.20 7.96
CA HIS A 181 -4.22 1.67 8.84
C HIS A 181 -5.42 2.32 8.13
N GLN A 182 -5.17 3.31 7.27
CA GLN A 182 -6.23 4.13 6.65
C GLN A 182 -7.00 3.40 5.54
N ALA A 183 -6.46 2.29 5.04
CA ALA A 183 -7.10 1.44 4.05
C ALA A 183 -7.86 0.26 4.69
N GLY A 184 -7.99 0.23 6.02
CA GLY A 184 -8.68 -0.84 6.76
C GLY A 184 -10.12 -1.08 6.30
N HIS A 185 -10.85 -0.02 5.91
CA HIS A 185 -12.21 -0.13 5.40
C HIS A 185 -12.34 -0.95 4.12
N LEU A 186 -11.24 -1.16 3.38
CA LEU A 186 -11.25 -2.00 2.18
C LEU A 186 -11.36 -3.48 2.49
N LEU A 187 -11.05 -3.92 3.72
CA LEU A 187 -11.07 -5.34 4.09
C LEU A 187 -12.42 -6.01 3.81
N ARG A 188 -13.53 -5.27 3.95
CA ARG A 188 -14.90 -5.74 3.62
C ARG A 188 -15.11 -6.07 2.14
N PHE A 189 -14.23 -5.63 1.25
CA PHE A 189 -14.33 -5.90 -0.19
C PHE A 189 -13.33 -6.99 -0.64
N LEU A 190 -12.53 -7.53 0.28
CA LEU A 190 -11.39 -8.43 0.02
C LEU A 190 -11.64 -9.88 0.49
N HIS A 191 -12.89 -10.31 0.59
CA HIS A 191 -13.25 -11.67 1.01
C HIS A 191 -12.59 -12.79 0.17
N GLY A 192 -12.29 -12.50 -1.11
CA GLY A 192 -11.62 -13.42 -2.02
C GLY A 192 -10.11 -13.60 -1.77
N ALA A 193 -9.50 -12.73 -0.97
CA ALA A 193 -8.05 -12.67 -0.81
C ALA A 193 -7.47 -13.95 -0.21
N THR A 194 -6.31 -14.36 -0.75
CA THR A 194 -5.53 -15.52 -0.26
C THR A 194 -4.33 -15.09 0.58
N SER A 195 -3.86 -13.86 0.37
CA SER A 195 -2.74 -13.26 1.10
C SER A 195 -3.10 -11.84 1.50
N LEU A 196 -2.95 -11.52 2.78
CA LEU A 196 -3.11 -10.17 3.32
C LEU A 196 -1.85 -9.76 4.07
N ASP A 197 -1.39 -8.54 3.79
CA ASP A 197 -0.33 -7.85 4.49
C ASP A 197 -0.91 -6.56 5.08
N LEU A 198 -0.97 -6.47 6.39
CA LEU A 198 -1.61 -5.37 7.11
C LEU A 198 -0.59 -4.69 8.00
N SER A 199 -0.42 -3.40 7.82
CA SER A 199 0.51 -2.60 8.60
C SER A 199 -0.21 -1.50 9.39
N LYS A 200 0.21 -1.33 10.66
CA LYS A 200 -0.28 -0.29 11.56
C LYS A 200 -1.80 -0.30 11.79
N LEU A 201 -2.45 -1.44 11.63
CA LEU A 201 -3.91 -1.53 11.73
C LEU A 201 -4.37 -1.50 13.20
N SER A 202 -5.41 -0.71 13.50
CA SER A 202 -6.04 -0.63 14.82
C SER A 202 -7.38 -1.39 14.82
N ALA A 203 -7.85 -1.83 15.99
CA ALA A 203 -9.14 -2.51 16.07
C ALA A 203 -10.32 -1.58 15.79
N THR A 204 -10.22 -0.28 16.09
CA THR A 204 -11.28 0.69 15.74
C THR A 204 -11.47 0.76 14.22
N ALA A 205 -10.37 0.77 13.46
CA ALA A 205 -10.44 0.75 11.99
C ALA A 205 -11.08 -0.54 11.41
N LEU A 206 -11.08 -1.64 12.18
CA LEU A 206 -11.62 -2.94 11.78
C LEU A 206 -13.05 -3.20 12.30
N LEU A 207 -13.38 -2.68 13.49
CA LEU A 207 -14.58 -3.04 14.27
C LEU A 207 -15.62 -1.92 14.38
N ASP A 208 -15.38 -0.73 13.83
CA ASP A 208 -16.34 0.39 13.87
C ASP A 208 -17.60 0.15 13.00
N ASP A 209 -17.61 -0.86 12.13
CA ASP A 209 -18.80 -1.26 11.36
C ASP A 209 -19.43 -2.53 11.96
N GLU A 210 -20.73 -2.50 12.33
CA GLU A 210 -21.47 -3.67 12.87
C GLU A 210 -21.53 -4.86 11.90
N GLU A 211 -21.12 -4.69 10.64
CA GLU A 211 -20.91 -5.76 9.65
C GLU A 211 -19.56 -6.50 9.79
N ALA A 212 -18.78 -6.22 10.86
CA ALA A 212 -17.45 -6.76 11.16
C ALA A 212 -17.38 -8.27 11.49
N ALA A 213 -18.20 -9.09 10.82
CA ALA A 213 -17.99 -10.52 10.68
C ALA A 213 -17.58 -10.85 9.23
N ALA A 214 -16.64 -10.06 8.69
CA ALA A 214 -16.07 -10.35 7.39
C ALA A 214 -15.32 -11.70 7.44
N VAL A 215 -15.95 -12.76 6.93
CA VAL A 215 -15.30 -14.06 6.79
C VAL A 215 -14.32 -14.01 5.64
N PHE A 216 -13.12 -14.54 5.85
CA PHE A 216 -12.05 -14.67 4.86
C PHE A 216 -11.89 -16.14 4.47
N PRO A 217 -12.80 -16.71 3.65
CA PRO A 217 -12.88 -18.16 3.40
C PRO A 217 -11.70 -18.74 2.64
N ASN A 218 -10.87 -17.88 2.01
CA ASN A 218 -9.76 -18.29 1.16
C ASN A 218 -8.39 -17.81 1.66
N LEU A 219 -8.34 -17.08 2.78
CA LEU A 219 -7.10 -16.54 3.32
C LEU A 219 -6.18 -17.67 3.79
N ARG A 220 -4.96 -17.69 3.28
CA ARG A 220 -3.91 -18.67 3.61
C ARG A 220 -2.70 -18.04 4.27
N THR A 221 -2.40 -16.78 3.95
CA THR A 221 -1.24 -16.07 4.50
C THR A 221 -1.68 -14.71 5.04
N LEU A 222 -1.31 -14.43 6.29
CA LEU A 222 -1.55 -13.15 6.95
C LEU A 222 -0.24 -12.63 7.54
N LEU A 223 0.12 -11.40 7.17
CA LEU A 223 1.21 -10.64 7.77
C LEU A 223 0.60 -9.44 8.51
N LEU A 224 0.95 -9.28 9.79
CA LEU A 224 0.61 -8.13 10.62
C LEU A 224 1.90 -7.41 11.00
N TYR A 225 2.04 -6.13 10.65
CA TYR A 225 3.23 -5.31 10.90
C TYR A 225 2.87 -4.10 11.77
N ASP A 226 3.50 -3.92 12.93
CA ASP A 226 3.29 -2.76 13.83
C ASP A 226 1.81 -2.53 14.18
N CYS A 227 1.03 -3.61 14.33
CA CYS A 227 -0.37 -3.54 14.76
C CYS A 227 -0.46 -3.46 16.29
N ASP A 228 -1.30 -2.55 16.79
CA ASP A 228 -1.38 -2.22 18.22
C ASP A 228 -2.45 -3.02 18.99
N ASP A 229 -3.21 -3.90 18.33
CA ASP A 229 -4.38 -4.56 18.95
C ASP A 229 -4.48 -6.07 18.71
N VAL A 230 -4.55 -6.82 19.82
CA VAL A 230 -4.78 -8.28 19.85
C VAL A 230 -6.14 -8.64 19.24
N ALA A 231 -7.13 -7.75 19.31
CA ALA A 231 -8.46 -7.95 18.75
C ALA A 231 -8.42 -8.12 17.23
N VAL A 232 -7.53 -7.41 16.52
CA VAL A 232 -7.31 -7.58 15.07
C VAL A 232 -6.86 -9.01 14.79
N LEU A 233 -5.87 -9.49 15.54
CA LEU A 233 -5.39 -10.86 15.40
C LEU A 233 -6.50 -11.89 15.70
N ARG A 234 -7.23 -11.72 16.80
CA ARG A 234 -8.34 -12.62 17.17
C ARG A 234 -9.43 -12.67 16.11
N HIS A 235 -9.77 -11.52 15.53
CA HIS A 235 -10.75 -11.43 14.45
C HIS A 235 -10.35 -12.31 13.26
N PHE A 236 -9.10 -12.22 12.78
CA PHE A 236 -8.63 -13.07 11.67
C PHE A 236 -8.55 -14.55 12.04
N LEU A 237 -8.14 -14.89 13.27
CA LEU A 237 -8.10 -16.30 13.71
C LEU A 237 -9.50 -16.93 13.80
N GLN A 238 -10.52 -16.13 14.09
CA GLN A 238 -11.92 -16.57 14.13
C GLN A 238 -12.55 -16.63 12.74
N ASN A 239 -12.15 -15.74 11.82
CA ASN A 239 -12.83 -15.57 10.53
C ASN A 239 -12.03 -16.10 9.32
N ALA A 240 -10.86 -16.72 9.50
CA ALA A 240 -10.03 -17.28 8.44
C ALA A 240 -9.79 -18.80 8.61
N PRO A 241 -10.76 -19.67 8.26
CA PRO A 241 -10.67 -21.11 8.50
C PRO A 241 -9.55 -21.83 7.73
N LYS A 242 -9.09 -21.26 6.60
CA LYS A 242 -8.04 -21.85 5.75
C LYS A 242 -6.64 -21.24 6.00
N LEU A 243 -6.48 -20.44 7.05
CA LEU A 243 -5.20 -19.78 7.33
C LEU A 243 -4.10 -20.83 7.56
N GLU A 244 -2.99 -20.72 6.82
CA GLU A 244 -1.86 -21.65 6.87
C GLU A 244 -0.60 -21.02 7.47
N ARG A 245 -0.40 -19.72 7.23
CA ARG A 245 0.76 -18.96 7.71
C ARG A 245 0.32 -17.65 8.33
N LEU A 246 0.76 -17.42 9.56
CA LEU A 246 0.62 -16.17 10.28
C LEU A 246 2.02 -15.61 10.55
N THR A 247 2.27 -14.36 10.17
CA THR A 247 3.48 -13.64 10.53
C THR A 247 3.08 -12.38 11.27
N VAL A 248 3.63 -12.15 12.46
CA VAL A 248 3.43 -10.93 13.24
C VAL A 248 4.78 -10.29 13.48
N ARG A 249 4.94 -9.03 13.06
CA ARG A 249 6.17 -8.27 13.19
C ARG A 249 5.91 -6.97 13.93
N TYR A 250 6.70 -6.69 14.94
CA TYR A 250 6.71 -5.44 15.69
C TYR A 250 5.36 -5.04 16.29
N GLY A 251 4.46 -6.01 16.53
CA GLY A 251 3.15 -5.74 17.11
C GLY A 251 3.28 -5.27 18.55
N ARG A 252 2.59 -4.19 18.90
CA ARG A 252 2.51 -3.69 20.28
C ARG A 252 1.22 -4.18 20.88
N PHE A 253 1.23 -5.42 21.33
CA PHE A 253 0.12 -5.96 22.12
C PHE A 253 0.28 -5.39 23.53
N LEU A 254 -0.41 -4.27 23.79
CA LEU A 254 -0.43 -3.66 25.11
C LEU A 254 -1.57 -4.28 25.91
N GLY A 255 -1.23 -5.19 26.79
CA GLY A 255 -2.13 -5.85 27.70
C GLY A 255 -2.47 -4.84 28.73
N GLY A 256 -3.76 -4.55 28.83
CA GLY A 256 -4.32 -3.47 29.61
C GLY A 256 -3.57 -3.23 30.91
N SER A 257 -2.63 -2.27 30.88
CA SER A 257 -2.04 -1.69 32.08
C SER A 257 -3.00 -0.62 32.59
N THR A 258 -4.19 -1.07 33.00
CA THR A 258 -4.84 -0.46 34.14
C THR A 258 -5.28 -1.59 35.05
N ARG A 259 -4.67 -1.67 36.23
CA ARG A 259 -5.22 -2.40 37.38
C ARG A 259 -6.60 -1.83 37.70
N SER A 260 -7.62 -2.22 36.95
CA SER A 260 -9.01 -2.04 37.34
C SER A 260 -9.43 -3.25 38.17
N LYS A 261 -9.96 -2.97 39.36
CA LYS A 261 -10.47 -3.95 40.31
C LYS A 261 -11.56 -4.83 39.67
N LYS A 262 -11.44 -6.14 39.91
CA LYS A 262 -12.49 -7.19 39.88
C LYS A 262 -13.90 -6.72 39.48
N THR A 263 -14.47 -7.34 38.45
CA THR A 263 -15.81 -7.96 38.55
C THR A 263 -15.90 -9.17 37.62
N SER A 264 -16.46 -10.24 38.16
CA SER A 264 -16.80 -11.48 37.48
C SER A 264 -18.10 -11.31 36.70
N SER A 265 -18.01 -11.07 35.40
CA SER A 265 -19.02 -11.29 34.35
C SER A 265 -18.47 -10.53 33.13
N ASP A 266 -17.90 -11.15 32.13
CA ASP A 266 -18.59 -12.06 31.24
C ASP A 266 -17.60 -13.07 30.67
N ARG A 267 -17.97 -14.34 30.76
CA ARG A 267 -17.53 -15.34 29.79
C ARG A 267 -18.29 -15.06 28.50
N HIS A 268 -17.95 -13.97 27.79
CA HIS A 268 -18.28 -13.87 26.38
C HIS A 268 -17.68 -15.12 25.74
N GLY A 269 -18.55 -15.95 25.15
CA GLY A 269 -18.27 -17.31 24.76
C GLY A 269 -16.89 -17.44 24.15
N ARG A 270 -16.12 -18.42 24.63
CA ARG A 270 -14.81 -18.81 24.10
C ARG A 270 -15.02 -19.23 22.64
N ALA A 271 -15.04 -18.26 21.73
CA ALA A 271 -15.29 -18.49 20.32
C ALA A 271 -14.13 -19.34 19.81
N ALA A 272 -14.43 -20.60 19.51
CA ALA A 272 -13.45 -21.54 19.03
C ALA A 272 -12.85 -20.96 17.74
N TYR A 273 -11.53 -20.86 17.68
CA TYR A 273 -10.85 -20.41 16.47
C TYR A 273 -11.15 -21.36 15.32
N GLU A 274 -11.47 -20.79 14.14
CA GLU A 274 -11.80 -21.59 12.96
C GLU A 274 -10.56 -22.01 12.16
N CYS A 275 -9.40 -21.37 12.40
CA CYS A 275 -8.14 -21.56 11.69
C CYS A 275 -7.45 -22.91 12.01
N ARG A 276 -8.08 -24.02 11.65
CA ARG A 276 -7.60 -25.39 11.91
C ARG A 276 -6.43 -25.82 11.02
N ASN A 277 -6.11 -25.04 9.98
CA ASN A 277 -5.09 -25.36 8.97
C ASN A 277 -3.76 -24.65 9.19
N LEU A 278 -3.56 -24.00 10.35
CA LEU A 278 -2.38 -23.19 10.63
C LEU A 278 -1.14 -24.10 10.73
N LYS A 279 -0.16 -23.88 9.85
CA LYS A 279 1.09 -24.66 9.75
C LYS A 279 2.29 -23.92 10.29
N SER A 280 2.28 -22.59 10.23
CA SER A 280 3.43 -21.75 10.56
C SER A 280 2.98 -20.46 11.24
N VAL A 281 3.65 -20.12 12.33
CA VAL A 281 3.52 -18.85 13.05
C VAL A 281 4.91 -18.27 13.23
N GLU A 282 5.15 -17.12 12.61
CA GLU A 282 6.40 -16.38 12.71
C GLU A 282 6.17 -15.10 13.51
N LEU A 283 7.01 -14.88 14.51
CA LEU A 283 6.87 -13.79 15.47
C LEU A 283 8.18 -13.02 15.56
N GLU A 284 8.09 -11.70 15.37
CA GLU A 284 9.20 -10.76 15.48
C GLU A 284 8.72 -9.58 16.32
N PHE A 285 9.42 -9.25 17.42
CA PHE A 285 9.00 -8.22 18.38
C PHE A 285 10.18 -7.32 18.76
N TYR A 286 9.86 -6.12 19.24
CA TYR A 286 10.87 -5.21 19.80
C TYR A 286 11.31 -5.67 21.19
N ASP A 287 10.37 -6.09 22.04
CA ASP A 287 10.63 -6.47 23.43
C ASP A 287 9.96 -7.80 23.83
N ASP A 288 10.52 -8.46 24.84
CA ASP A 288 10.02 -9.76 25.36
C ASP A 288 8.64 -9.65 26.03
N HIS A 289 8.21 -8.45 26.45
CA HIS A 289 6.90 -8.25 27.10
C HIS A 289 5.72 -8.48 26.15
N ASP A 290 5.86 -8.10 24.87
CA ASP A 290 4.84 -8.30 23.83
C ASP A 290 4.61 -9.79 23.51
N VAL A 291 5.60 -10.63 23.81
CA VAL A 291 5.57 -12.08 23.55
C VAL A 291 4.65 -12.81 24.54
N PHE A 292 4.61 -12.39 25.81
CA PHE A 292 3.83 -13.08 26.85
C PHE A 292 2.33 -12.93 26.66
N GLU A 293 1.88 -11.76 26.23
CA GLU A 293 0.46 -11.50 25.99
C GLU A 293 -0.04 -12.14 24.71
N LEU A 294 0.83 -12.20 23.70
CA LEU A 294 0.54 -12.98 22.52
C LEU A 294 0.50 -14.48 22.84
N ASP A 295 1.37 -14.99 23.73
CA ASP A 295 1.32 -16.39 24.19
C ASP A 295 0.02 -16.68 24.97
N GLU A 296 -0.53 -15.72 25.70
CA GLU A 296 -1.87 -15.84 26.31
C GLU A 296 -2.97 -15.86 25.24
N ALA A 297 -2.94 -14.95 24.26
CA ALA A 297 -3.94 -14.86 23.20
C ALA A 297 -3.93 -16.08 22.26
N LEU A 298 -2.73 -16.58 21.91
CA LEU A 298 -2.53 -17.79 21.10
C LEU A 298 -2.63 -19.07 21.93
N GLY A 299 -2.50 -19.00 23.26
CA GLY A 299 -2.62 -20.13 24.18
C GLY A 299 -3.99 -20.81 24.10
N ASP A 300 -5.02 -20.07 23.70
CA ASP A 300 -6.37 -20.56 23.44
C ASP A 300 -6.54 -21.35 22.11
N ILE A 301 -5.59 -21.26 21.15
CA ILE A 301 -5.58 -22.06 19.90
C ILE A 301 -5.13 -23.53 20.19
N SER A 302 -4.66 -23.76 21.41
CA SER A 302 -4.44 -25.04 22.11
C SER A 302 -3.15 -25.80 21.84
N ARG A 303 -2.64 -26.35 22.95
CA ARG A 303 -1.59 -27.37 23.14
C ARG A 303 -1.89 -28.72 22.45
N GLU A 304 -2.89 -28.80 21.58
CA GLU A 304 -3.32 -30.04 20.90
C GLU A 304 -2.63 -30.29 19.55
N TYR A 305 -1.92 -29.29 18.99
CA TYR A 305 -1.19 -29.43 17.72
C TYR A 305 0.27 -28.98 17.80
N VAL A 306 0.92 -29.20 18.96
CA VAL A 306 2.36 -28.98 19.11
C VAL A 306 3.15 -30.12 18.45
N LEU A 307 3.25 -30.10 17.12
CA LEU A 307 4.55 -30.40 16.51
C LEU A 307 5.37 -29.11 16.56
N PRO A 308 6.68 -29.19 16.84
CA PRO A 308 7.44 -28.10 17.42
C PRO A 308 7.26 -26.85 16.55
N ILE A 309 6.56 -25.87 17.11
CA ILE A 309 6.50 -24.51 16.60
C ILE A 309 7.97 -24.11 16.42
N GLN A 310 8.42 -23.99 15.17
CA GLN A 310 9.74 -23.42 14.89
C GLN A 310 9.65 -21.93 15.23
N ARG A 311 9.74 -21.63 16.52
CA ARG A 311 9.87 -20.29 17.08
C ARG A 311 11.24 -19.78 16.66
N SER A 312 11.33 -19.14 15.49
CA SER A 312 12.53 -18.38 15.11
C SER A 312 12.34 -16.95 15.57
N ALA A 313 12.55 -16.70 16.87
CA ALA A 313 12.76 -15.34 17.34
C ALA A 313 14.13 -14.89 16.81
N ARG A 314 14.13 -14.07 15.76
CA ARG A 314 15.37 -13.41 15.30
C ARG A 314 15.44 -12.06 16.01
N HIS A 315 16.37 -11.94 16.95
CA HIS A 315 16.71 -10.66 17.56
C HIS A 315 17.23 -9.69 16.51
N GLY A 316 16.51 -8.58 16.30
CA GLY A 316 17.08 -7.38 15.72
C GLY A 316 18.02 -6.75 16.75
N LYS A 317 19.32 -7.05 16.68
CA LYS A 317 20.33 -6.25 17.38
C LYS A 317 20.41 -4.88 16.70
N TRP A 318 19.78 -3.88 17.28
CA TRP A 318 20.11 -2.49 16.97
C TRP A 318 21.47 -2.21 17.62
N ALA A 319 22.47 -1.94 16.78
CA ALA A 319 23.71 -1.34 17.22
C ALA A 319 23.37 0.10 17.62
N GLU A 320 23.38 0.39 18.92
CA GLU A 320 23.47 1.75 19.41
C GLU A 320 24.80 2.32 18.93
N ASP A 321 24.76 3.30 18.02
CA ASP A 321 25.88 4.18 17.77
C ASP A 321 26.03 5.12 18.98
N PRO A 322 27.15 5.10 19.72
CA PRO A 322 27.36 6.04 20.81
C PRO A 322 27.85 7.36 20.21
N VAL A 323 26.95 8.29 19.94
CA VAL A 323 27.33 9.70 19.77
C VAL A 323 27.53 10.29 21.17
N GLY A 324 28.77 10.19 21.65
CA GLY A 324 29.22 10.80 22.88
C GLY A 324 29.15 12.33 22.81
N GLN A 325 28.32 12.92 23.67
CA GLN A 325 28.64 14.17 24.33
C GLN A 325 29.67 13.86 25.41
N ASP A 326 30.88 14.41 25.33
CA ASP A 326 31.22 15.52 26.23
C ASP A 326 32.53 16.23 25.85
N MET A 327 32.55 17.50 26.23
CA MET A 327 33.57 18.50 25.96
C MET A 327 34.83 18.36 26.84
N ALA A 328 35.91 18.98 26.34
CA ALA A 328 36.88 19.82 27.06
C ALA A 328 38.24 19.23 27.52
N ALA A 329 39.25 20.05 27.17
CA ALA A 329 40.47 20.39 27.89
C ALA A 329 41.78 19.60 27.62
N ALA A 330 42.67 20.30 26.90
CA ALA A 330 43.98 20.79 27.37
C ALA A 330 45.23 20.32 26.58
N ILE A 331 45.75 21.27 25.79
CA ILE A 331 47.14 21.77 25.54
C ILE A 331 48.35 20.86 25.89
N PRO A 332 49.50 20.99 25.18
CA PRO A 332 50.37 22.20 25.23
C PRO A 332 50.54 22.95 23.90
#